data_AF-A0A6J3AE57-F1
#
_entry.id   AF-A0A6J3AE57-F1
#
_cell.length_a   1.000
_cell.length_b   1.000
_cell.length_c   1.000
_cell.angle_alpha   90.00
_cell.angle_beta   90.00
_cell.angle_gamma   90.00
#
_symmetry.space_group_name_H-M   'P 1'
#
loop_
_entity.id
_entity.type
_entity.pdbx_description
1 polymer ?
#
loop_
_entity_poly.entity_id
_entity_poly.type
_entity_poly.pdbx_seq_one_letter_code
_entity_poly.pdbx_strand_id
1 'polypeptide(L)'
;MKKVIKFMSWVGVRNPESPEPLNIIDKSELPKLHRAAYVGYDEPLRKLLSRKKNAVDSRDKNGRTPLHLACISGCPGVVVLLIQFHCDLNARDKERTTALIRAVQFLNRRCAGILLEHGANPNLEDGSQNTALHYAILEESVSIATQLLRHNANIEAVNKV
;
A
#
# COMPACT_ATOMS: atom_id res chain seq x y z
N MET A 1 -7.18 -50.46 41.07
CA MET A 1 -7.24 -49.71 42.34
C MET A 1 -8.18 -48.53 42.16
N LYS A 2 -9.23 -48.42 42.98
CA LYS A 2 -10.19 -47.29 42.98
C LYS A 2 -9.62 -46.13 43.81
N LYS A 3 -9.88 -44.88 43.37
CA LYS A 3 -10.39 -43.69 44.11
C LYS A 3 -9.91 -42.40 43.37
N VAL A 4 -10.70 -41.47 42.83
CA VAL A 4 -11.96 -40.76 43.21
C VAL A 4 -11.65 -39.37 43.83
N ILE A 5 -11.95 -38.33 43.02
CA ILE A 5 -12.38 -36.92 43.24
C ILE A 5 -11.45 -35.87 43.91
N LYS A 6 -11.39 -34.69 43.27
CA LYS A 6 -12.21 -33.53 43.69
C LYS A 6 -12.31 -32.43 42.63
N PHE A 7 -13.53 -32.17 42.18
CA PHE A 7 -13.98 -30.84 41.73
C PHE A 7 -14.29 -30.03 42.98
N MET A 8 -13.69 -28.85 43.13
CA MET A 8 -14.21 -27.78 44.00
C MET A 8 -14.16 -26.45 43.23
N SER A 9 -15.22 -25.70 43.43
CA SER A 9 -15.68 -24.52 42.68
C SER A 9 -15.05 -23.22 43.18
N TRP A 10 -15.16 -22.18 42.34
CA TRP A 10 -15.39 -20.76 42.71
C TRP A 10 -14.18 -19.88 43.06
N VAL A 11 -13.81 -18.94 42.17
CA VAL A 11 -14.05 -17.47 42.25
C VAL A 11 -13.28 -16.75 41.14
N GLY A 12 -13.83 -15.64 40.64
CA GLY A 12 -13.33 -14.92 39.47
C GLY A 12 -11.89 -14.44 39.60
N VAL A 13 -11.10 -14.76 38.58
CA VAL A 13 -9.91 -13.98 38.19
C VAL A 13 -10.05 -13.76 36.69
N ARG A 14 -10.27 -12.49 36.30
CA ARG A 14 -10.12 -12.05 34.91
C ARG A 14 -8.72 -12.47 34.45
N ASN A 15 -8.63 -13.39 33.50
CA ASN A 15 -7.38 -13.61 32.78
C ASN A 15 -7.20 -12.40 31.84
N PRO A 16 -6.20 -11.52 32.03
CA PRO A 16 -6.02 -10.34 31.17
C PRO A 16 -5.34 -10.66 29.83
N GLU A 17 -4.99 -11.92 29.57
CA GLU A 17 -4.18 -12.29 28.40
C GLU A 17 -4.87 -13.33 27.52
N SER A 18 -6.11 -13.06 27.10
CA SER A 18 -6.51 -13.59 25.80
C SER A 18 -5.77 -12.75 24.74
N PRO A 19 -4.89 -13.31 23.90
CA PRO A 19 -4.43 -12.57 22.74
C PRO A 19 -5.69 -12.15 21.98
N GLU A 20 -5.88 -10.84 21.82
CA GLU A 20 -6.99 -10.30 21.01
C GLU A 20 -7.08 -11.13 19.73
N PRO A 21 -8.29 -11.52 19.28
CA PRO A 21 -8.43 -12.38 18.12
C PRO A 21 -7.62 -11.77 16.97
N LEU A 22 -6.52 -12.44 16.62
CA LEU A 22 -5.63 -12.11 15.51
C LEU A 22 -6.54 -11.75 14.34
N ASN A 23 -6.56 -10.45 14.01
CA ASN A 23 -7.46 -9.79 13.08
C ASN A 23 -7.65 -10.64 11.82
N ILE A 24 -8.63 -11.54 11.82
CA ILE A 24 -8.84 -12.52 10.75
C ILE A 24 -9.28 -11.70 9.55
N ILE A 25 -8.38 -11.58 8.57
CA ILE A 25 -8.64 -10.80 7.37
C ILE A 25 -9.81 -11.48 6.64
N ASP A 26 -11.01 -10.90 6.75
CA ASP A 26 -12.13 -11.27 5.88
C ASP A 26 -11.72 -10.96 4.43
N LYS A 27 -11.33 -12.01 3.71
CA LYS A 27 -10.83 -11.94 2.34
C LYS A 27 -11.88 -11.39 1.37
N SER A 28 -13.17 -11.38 1.72
CA SER A 28 -14.26 -10.88 0.87
C SER A 28 -14.32 -9.35 0.78
N GLU A 29 -13.78 -8.65 1.79
CA GLU A 29 -13.77 -7.18 1.86
C GLU A 29 -12.52 -6.58 1.21
N LEU A 30 -11.46 -7.36 1.02
CA LEU A 30 -10.25 -6.90 0.31
C LEU A 30 -10.59 -6.40 -1.10
N PRO A 31 -11.37 -7.11 -1.93
CA PRO A 31 -11.84 -6.58 -3.21
C PRO A 31 -12.56 -5.22 -3.12
N LYS A 32 -13.30 -4.97 -2.02
CA LYS A 32 -14.01 -3.70 -1.81
C LYS A 32 -13.06 -2.57 -1.47
N LEU A 33 -12.05 -2.82 -0.64
CA LEU A 33 -10.99 -1.85 -0.33
C LEU A 33 -10.21 -1.46 -1.59
N HIS A 34 -9.76 -2.45 -2.36
CA HIS A 34 -9.04 -2.22 -3.62
C HIS A 34 -9.90 -1.44 -4.63
N ARG A 35 -11.18 -1.78 -4.76
CA ARG A 35 -12.12 -1.04 -5.61
C ARG A 35 -12.33 0.39 -5.14
N ALA A 36 -12.51 0.63 -3.84
CA ALA A 36 -12.66 1.98 -3.31
C ALA A 36 -11.42 2.83 -3.60
N ALA A 37 -10.22 2.26 -3.46
CA ALA A 37 -8.97 2.95 -3.79
C ALA A 37 -8.84 3.26 -5.29
N TYR A 38 -9.22 2.32 -6.16
CA TYR A 38 -9.23 2.52 -7.61
C TYR A 38 -10.26 3.55 -8.07
N VAL A 39 -11.44 3.61 -7.46
CA VAL A 39 -12.49 4.54 -7.89
C VAL A 39 -12.29 5.95 -7.30
N GLY A 40 -11.52 6.08 -6.21
CA GLY A 40 -11.33 7.35 -5.52
C GLY A 40 -12.35 7.62 -4.41
N TYR A 41 -12.89 6.58 -3.80
CA TYR A 41 -13.93 6.69 -2.76
C TYR A 41 -13.32 6.80 -1.36
N ASP A 42 -13.06 8.02 -0.92
CA ASP A 42 -12.38 8.33 0.34
C ASP A 42 -13.15 7.84 1.58
N GLU A 43 -14.45 8.11 1.68
CA GLU A 43 -15.25 7.75 2.86
C GLU A 43 -15.41 6.22 3.05
N PRO A 44 -15.81 5.44 2.03
CA PRO A 44 -15.79 3.98 2.12
C PRO A 44 -14.42 3.41 2.45
N LEU A 45 -13.35 3.97 1.86
CA LEU A 45 -11.98 3.52 2.13
C LEU A 45 -11.60 3.78 3.59
N ARG A 46 -11.85 5.00 4.10
CA ARG A 46 -11.61 5.37 5.50
C ARG A 46 -12.36 4.46 6.44
N LYS A 47 -13.65 4.19 6.18
CA LYS A 47 -14.46 3.29 7.01
C LYS A 47 -13.92 1.86 7.03
N LEU A 48 -13.45 1.35 5.90
CA LEU A 48 -12.85 0.02 5.80
C LEU A 48 -11.51 -0.05 6.54
N LEU A 49 -10.64 0.94 6.38
CA LEU A 49 -9.33 1.02 7.03
C LEU A 49 -9.44 1.22 8.55
N SER A 50 -10.38 2.06 9.02
CA SER A 50 -10.63 2.26 10.45
C SER A 50 -11.06 0.99 11.18
N ARG A 51 -11.75 0.07 10.49
CA ARG A 51 -12.13 -1.23 11.05
C ARG A 51 -10.96 -2.23 11.05
N LYS A 52 -9.99 -2.07 10.15
CA LYS A 52 -8.92 -3.03 9.90
C LYS A 52 -7.63 -2.32 9.48
N LYS A 53 -6.87 -1.82 10.47
CA LYS A 53 -5.57 -1.15 10.20
C LYS A 53 -4.61 -2.01 9.36
N ASN A 54 -4.62 -3.33 9.57
CA ASN A 54 -3.75 -4.28 8.86
C ASN A 54 -4.11 -4.48 7.37
N ALA A 55 -5.20 -3.89 6.87
CA ALA A 55 -5.62 -4.05 5.47
C ALA A 55 -5.00 -3.02 4.52
N VAL A 56 -4.31 -1.99 5.02
CA VAL A 56 -3.79 -0.87 4.23
C VAL A 56 -2.82 -1.32 3.12
N ASP A 57 -2.01 -2.35 3.39
CA ASP A 57 -1.06 -2.97 2.44
C ASP A 57 -1.53 -4.35 1.95
N SER A 58 -2.83 -4.62 2.05
CA SER A 58 -3.41 -5.83 1.46
C SER A 58 -3.13 -5.89 -0.04
N ARG A 59 -3.08 -7.10 -0.60
CA ARG A 59 -2.67 -7.33 -1.99
C ARG A 59 -3.78 -7.98 -2.78
N ASP A 60 -4.01 -7.48 -4.00
CA ASP A 60 -4.89 -8.11 -4.98
C ASP A 60 -4.22 -9.32 -5.68
N LYS A 61 -4.92 -9.90 -6.66
CA LYS A 61 -4.41 -11.02 -7.46
C LYS A 61 -3.13 -10.71 -8.25
N ASN A 62 -2.84 -9.43 -8.51
CA ASN A 62 -1.66 -8.95 -9.21
C ASN A 62 -0.57 -8.47 -8.22
N GLY A 63 -0.77 -8.68 -6.91
CA GLY A 63 0.13 -8.22 -5.87
C GLY A 63 0.03 -6.72 -5.59
N ARG A 64 -0.92 -6.01 -6.20
CA ARG A 64 -1.08 -4.56 -6.06
C ARG A 64 -1.72 -4.23 -4.72
N THR A 65 -1.19 -3.21 -4.05
CA THR A 65 -1.82 -2.64 -2.86
C THR A 65 -2.87 -1.59 -3.23
N PRO A 66 -3.77 -1.18 -2.32
CA PRO A 66 -4.64 -0.02 -2.53
C PRO A 66 -3.89 1.22 -3.03
N LEU A 67 -2.64 1.44 -2.59
CA LEU A 67 -1.83 2.57 -3.02
C LEU A 67 -1.48 2.51 -4.52
N HIS A 68 -1.16 1.32 -5.04
CA HIS A 68 -0.93 1.13 -6.48
C HIS A 68 -2.18 1.50 -7.27
N LEU A 69 -3.35 1.03 -6.84
CA LEU A 69 -4.61 1.26 -7.54
C LEU A 69 -5.00 2.74 -7.52
N ALA A 70 -4.84 3.43 -6.40
CA ALA A 70 -5.07 4.87 -6.30
C ALA A 70 -4.15 5.68 -7.24
N CYS A 71 -2.89 5.26 -7.36
CA CYS A 71 -1.92 5.89 -8.25
C CYS A 71 -2.18 5.60 -9.73
N ILE A 72 -2.71 4.42 -10.07
CA ILE A 72 -3.15 4.09 -11.44
C ILE A 72 -4.34 4.97 -11.82
N SER A 73 -5.31 5.13 -10.92
CA SER A 73 -6.54 5.89 -11.18
C SER A 73 -6.40 7.41 -11.04
N GLY A 74 -5.26 7.89 -10.54
CA GLY A 74 -5.02 9.32 -10.35
C GLY A 74 -5.85 9.93 -9.23
N CYS A 75 -6.03 9.21 -8.12
CA CYS A 75 -6.84 9.66 -6.97
C CYS A 75 -5.95 10.20 -5.83
N PRO A 76 -5.52 11.47 -5.84
CA PRO A 76 -4.61 12.02 -4.84
C PRO A 76 -5.21 12.04 -3.43
N GLY A 77 -6.52 12.23 -3.28
CA GLY A 77 -7.21 12.19 -1.98
C GLY A 77 -7.06 10.82 -1.29
N VAL A 78 -7.26 9.74 -2.05
CA VAL A 78 -7.01 8.37 -1.61
C VAL A 78 -5.53 8.14 -1.27
N VAL A 79 -4.60 8.66 -2.09
CA VAL A 79 -3.16 8.50 -1.81
C VAL A 79 -2.81 9.12 -0.46
N VAL A 80 -3.26 10.36 -0.19
CA VAL A 80 -3.07 11.02 1.11
C VAL A 80 -3.71 10.22 2.24
N LEU A 81 -4.93 9.71 2.03
CA LEU A 81 -5.62 8.88 3.02
C LEU A 81 -4.83 7.61 3.35
N LEU A 82 -4.30 6.89 2.36
CA LEU A 82 -3.52 5.68 2.58
C LEU A 82 -2.21 5.97 3.33
N ILE A 83 -1.55 7.09 3.01
CA ILE A 83 -0.35 7.57 3.73
C ILE A 83 -0.68 7.87 5.20
N GLN A 84 -1.83 8.50 5.49
CA GLN A 84 -2.30 8.74 6.86
C GLN A 84 -2.52 7.45 7.66
N PHE A 85 -2.79 6.34 6.97
CA PHE A 85 -2.89 5.01 7.57
C PHE A 85 -1.56 4.23 7.54
N HIS A 86 -0.44 4.91 7.30
CA HIS A 86 0.92 4.36 7.34
C HIS A 86 1.15 3.18 6.38
N CYS A 87 0.64 3.27 5.15
CA CYS A 87 0.95 2.29 4.11
C CYS A 87 2.44 2.27 3.73
N ASP A 88 2.90 1.14 3.21
CA ASP A 88 4.23 1.00 2.62
C ASP A 88 4.28 1.65 1.22
N LEU A 89 4.92 2.82 1.14
CA LEU A 89 5.09 3.57 -0.12
C LEU A 89 5.96 2.84 -1.15
N ASN A 90 6.81 1.93 -0.69
CA ASN A 90 7.78 1.21 -1.49
C ASN A 90 7.35 -0.24 -1.75
N ALA A 91 6.12 -0.59 -1.39
CA ALA A 91 5.53 -1.88 -1.70
C ALA A 91 5.62 -2.14 -3.21
N ARG A 92 6.02 -3.36 -3.58
CA ARG A 92 6.13 -3.81 -4.96
C ARG A 92 5.04 -4.78 -5.33
N ASP A 93 4.41 -4.61 -6.49
CA ASP A 93 3.49 -5.59 -7.05
C ASP A 93 4.22 -6.80 -7.67
N LYS A 94 3.50 -7.72 -8.34
CA LYS A 94 4.12 -8.91 -8.96
C LYS A 94 5.11 -8.60 -10.08
N GLU A 95 5.03 -7.44 -10.69
CA GLU A 95 5.97 -6.96 -11.72
C GLU A 95 7.18 -6.25 -11.07
N ARG A 96 7.32 -6.32 -9.74
CA ARG A 96 8.27 -5.55 -8.92
C ARG A 96 8.06 -4.04 -9.01
N THR A 97 6.93 -3.59 -9.52
CA THR A 97 6.62 -2.18 -9.75
C THR A 97 6.10 -1.53 -8.48
N THR A 98 6.53 -0.30 -8.18
CA THR A 98 6.05 0.49 -7.03
C THR A 98 4.86 1.36 -7.42
N ALA A 99 4.12 1.86 -6.41
CA ALA A 99 3.04 2.82 -6.64
C ALA A 99 3.52 4.11 -7.33
N LEU A 100 4.76 4.55 -7.05
CA LEU A 100 5.36 5.70 -7.72
C LEU A 100 5.56 5.46 -9.21
N ILE A 101 6.12 4.30 -9.60
CA ILE A 101 6.26 3.95 -11.03
C ILE A 101 4.90 3.91 -11.70
N ARG A 102 3.87 3.32 -11.06
CA ARG A 102 2.50 3.34 -11.60
C ARG A 102 1.97 4.77 -11.76
N ALA A 103 2.17 5.66 -10.80
CA ALA A 103 1.74 7.05 -10.94
C ALA A 103 2.38 7.72 -12.16
N VAL A 104 3.66 7.43 -12.45
CA VAL A 104 4.37 7.98 -13.62
C VAL A 104 3.87 7.36 -14.93
N GLN A 105 3.74 6.04 -15.01
CA GLN A 105 3.22 5.32 -16.19
C GLN A 105 1.83 5.82 -16.63
N PHE A 106 1.00 6.23 -15.68
CA PHE A 106 -0.34 6.75 -15.93
C PHE A 106 -0.41 8.29 -15.91
N LEU A 107 0.74 8.99 -15.96
CA LEU A 107 0.86 10.45 -15.99
C LEU A 107 0.16 11.18 -14.82
N ASN A 108 -0.03 10.48 -13.70
CA ASN A 108 -0.67 10.99 -12.50
C ASN A 108 0.30 11.81 -11.64
N ARG A 109 0.75 12.95 -12.18
CA ARG A 109 1.76 13.84 -11.59
C ARG A 109 1.49 14.19 -10.13
N ARG A 110 0.23 14.48 -9.78
CA ARG A 110 -0.14 14.85 -8.41
C ARG A 110 0.05 13.71 -7.42
N CYS A 111 -0.26 12.47 -7.83
CA CYS A 111 0.00 11.29 -7.01
C CYS A 111 1.50 11.05 -6.84
N ALA A 112 2.28 11.17 -7.93
CA ALA A 112 3.73 11.08 -7.88
C ALA A 112 4.35 12.13 -6.94
N GLY A 113 3.82 13.36 -6.95
CA GLY A 113 4.23 14.44 -6.03
C GLY A 113 4.02 14.09 -4.58
N ILE A 114 2.80 13.70 -4.23
CA ILE A 114 2.47 13.31 -2.86
C ILE A 114 3.38 12.15 -2.40
N LEU A 115 3.59 11.13 -3.24
CA LEU A 115 4.46 10.01 -2.87
C LEU A 115 5.90 10.46 -2.59
N LEU A 116 6.48 11.30 -3.45
CA LEU A 116 7.85 11.79 -3.31
C LEU A 116 8.01 12.72 -2.09
N GLU A 117 7.05 13.61 -1.87
CA GLU A 117 6.99 14.50 -0.69
C GLU A 117 6.93 13.70 0.62
N HIS A 118 6.33 12.51 0.59
CA HIS A 118 6.22 11.60 1.73
C HIS A 118 7.32 10.52 1.78
N GLY A 119 8.37 10.62 0.96
CA GLY A 119 9.55 9.77 1.07
C GLY A 119 9.50 8.44 0.32
N ALA A 120 8.64 8.30 -0.70
CA ALA A 120 8.74 7.19 -1.64
C ALA A 120 10.10 7.22 -2.35
N ASN A 121 10.75 6.07 -2.50
CA ASN A 121 12.07 5.99 -3.10
C ASN A 121 11.96 5.98 -4.64
N PRO A 122 12.45 7.01 -5.36
CA PRO A 122 12.36 7.09 -6.82
C PRO A 122 13.31 6.13 -7.56
N ASN A 123 14.29 5.56 -6.86
CA ASN A 123 15.33 4.71 -7.43
C ASN A 123 14.99 3.22 -7.36
N LEU A 124 13.80 2.86 -6.88
CA LEU A 124 13.35 1.48 -6.95
C LEU A 124 13.03 1.12 -8.39
N GLU A 125 13.55 -0.03 -8.80
CA GLU A 125 13.35 -0.60 -10.11
C GLU A 125 12.22 -1.63 -10.15
N ASP A 126 11.58 -1.72 -11.31
CA ASP A 126 10.66 -2.81 -11.66
C ASP A 126 11.38 -4.08 -12.15
N GLY A 127 10.62 -5.04 -12.69
CA GLY A 127 11.14 -6.29 -13.23
C GLY A 127 12.08 -6.14 -14.43
N SER A 128 12.01 -5.01 -15.13
CA SER A 128 12.82 -4.67 -16.31
C SER A 128 13.94 -3.68 -15.98
N GLN A 129 14.24 -3.47 -14.69
CA GLN A 129 15.22 -2.49 -14.21
C GLN A 129 14.86 -1.04 -14.57
N ASN A 130 13.59 -0.75 -14.89
CA ASN A 130 13.14 0.61 -15.11
C ASN A 130 12.82 1.28 -13.77
N THR A 131 13.33 2.49 -13.59
CA THR A 131 12.97 3.40 -12.49
C THR A 131 11.83 4.33 -12.90
N ALA A 132 11.27 5.08 -11.94
CA ALA A 132 10.29 6.11 -12.26
C ALA A 132 10.82 7.17 -13.25
N LEU A 133 12.12 7.44 -13.26
CA LEU A 133 12.73 8.40 -14.18
C LEU A 133 12.76 7.88 -15.63
N HIS A 134 13.02 6.58 -15.84
CA HIS A 134 12.96 5.97 -17.17
C HIS A 134 11.58 6.17 -17.80
N TYR A 135 10.52 5.91 -17.04
CA TYR A 135 9.15 6.13 -17.52
C TYR A 135 8.82 7.60 -17.73
N ALA A 136 9.28 8.51 -16.85
CA ALA A 136 9.04 9.95 -17.04
C ALA A 136 9.67 10.48 -18.33
N ILE A 137 10.83 9.94 -18.73
CA ILE A 137 11.51 10.27 -19.98
C ILE A 137 10.78 9.65 -21.18
N LEU A 138 10.40 8.37 -21.09
CA LEU A 138 9.64 7.67 -22.14
C LEU A 138 8.32 8.38 -22.48
N GLU A 139 7.63 8.89 -21.46
CA GLU A 139 6.38 9.63 -21.60
C GLU A 139 6.58 11.13 -21.87
N GLU A 140 7.82 11.57 -22.11
CA GLU A 140 8.20 12.97 -22.40
C GLU A 140 7.72 13.98 -21.34
N SER A 141 7.54 13.53 -20.09
CA SER A 141 6.98 14.34 -19.02
C SER A 141 8.06 15.11 -18.26
N VAL A 142 8.46 16.26 -18.81
CA VAL A 142 9.45 17.16 -18.18
C VAL A 142 9.08 17.53 -16.75
N SER A 143 7.77 17.71 -16.47
CA SER A 143 7.30 18.08 -15.14
C SER A 143 7.55 16.96 -14.13
N ILE A 144 7.21 15.71 -14.47
CA ILE A 144 7.43 14.55 -13.58
C ILE A 144 8.92 14.27 -13.45
N ALA A 145 9.68 14.31 -14.55
CA ALA A 145 11.13 14.10 -14.53
C ALA A 145 11.84 15.12 -13.61
N THR A 146 11.49 16.40 -13.73
CA THR A 146 12.05 17.46 -12.87
C THR A 146 11.73 17.19 -11.40
N GLN A 147 10.51 16.74 -11.10
CA GLN A 147 10.10 16.44 -9.74
C GLN A 147 10.86 15.23 -9.19
N LEU A 148 11.04 14.17 -9.96
CA LEU A 148 11.85 13.01 -9.59
C LEU A 148 13.30 13.42 -9.27
N LEU A 149 13.92 14.24 -10.12
CA LEU A 149 15.28 14.73 -9.91
C LEU A 149 15.42 15.57 -8.62
N ARG A 150 14.42 16.41 -8.32
CA ARG A 150 14.38 17.16 -7.04
C ARG A 150 14.33 16.26 -5.81
N HIS A 151 13.82 15.04 -5.95
CA HIS A 151 13.75 14.03 -4.91
C HIS A 151 14.82 12.93 -5.07
N ASN A 152 15.98 13.28 -5.63
CA ASN A 152 17.16 12.42 -5.71
C ASN A 152 16.98 11.15 -6.58
N ALA A 153 16.18 11.23 -7.64
CA ALA A 153 16.20 10.21 -8.69
C ALA A 153 17.58 10.15 -9.35
N ASN A 154 18.11 8.94 -9.52
CA ASN A 154 19.40 8.68 -10.13
C ASN A 154 19.30 8.80 -11.66
N ILE A 155 19.98 9.81 -12.21
CA ILE A 155 20.06 10.04 -13.65
C ILE A 155 20.91 9.00 -14.38
N GLU A 156 21.83 8.34 -13.69
CA GLU A 156 22.73 7.32 -14.22
C GLU A 156 22.15 5.90 -14.09
N ALA A 157 20.87 5.76 -13.71
CA ALA A 157 20.24 4.45 -13.62
C ALA A 157 20.16 3.83 -15.02
N VAL A 158 20.56 2.57 -15.14
CA VAL A 158 20.49 1.79 -16.38
C VAL A 158 19.36 0.78 -16.29
N ASN A 159 18.54 0.67 -17.33
CA ASN A 159 17.52 -0.36 -17.43
C ASN A 159 18.03 -1.58 -18.20
N LYS A 160 17.20 -2.63 -18.22
CA LYS A 160 17.48 -3.84 -18.98
C LYS A 160 17.10 -3.60 -20.44
N VAL A 161 18.10 -3.31 -21.26
CA VAL A 161 17.98 -3.21 -22.74
C VAL A 161 17.83 -4.60 -23.36
#